data_AF-A0A562WAF5-F1
#
_entry.id   AF-A0A562WAF5-F1
#
_cell.length_a   1.000
_cell.length_b   1.000
_cell.length_c   1.000
_cell.angle_alpha   90.00
_cell.angle_beta   90.00
_cell.angle_gamma   90.00
#
_symmetry.space_group_name_H-M   'P 1'
#
loop_
_entity.id
_entity.type
_entity.pdbx_description
1 polymer ?
#
loop_
_entity_poly.entity_id
_entity_poly.type
_entity_poly.pdbx_seq_one_letter_code
_entity_poly.pdbx_strand_id
1 'polypeptide(L)'
;MRDQWRPIGVLAGVLFAVNVVARLVARFAFDEDPVAADRVSLVMFLVIGVILAAVTFNWARRSAVSRWGGDLAAAVGAAMLLTVLVGPLLVGNNPFAGGAGTFFAQIGLYLLATGAGILTGYLIATALGVDYRSQQLKRYAEVKSAKPRRPVRR
;
A
#
# COMPACT_ATOMS: atom_id res chain seq x y z
N MET A 1 -12.04 18.39 -4.07
CA MET A 1 -11.07 17.77 -5.00
C MET A 1 -9.63 17.90 -4.53
N ARG A 2 -9.11 19.09 -4.18
CA ARG A 2 -7.70 19.26 -3.72
C ARG A 2 -7.32 18.42 -2.47
N ASP A 3 -8.27 18.11 -1.59
CA ASP A 3 -7.98 17.37 -0.36
C ASP A 3 -7.75 15.86 -0.54
N GLN A 4 -8.22 15.26 -1.64
CA GLN A 4 -7.98 13.83 -1.92
C GLN A 4 -6.62 13.56 -2.55
N TRP A 5 -6.10 14.51 -3.34
CA TRP A 5 -4.79 14.37 -3.99
C TRP A 5 -3.62 14.46 -3.00
N ARG A 6 -3.82 15.15 -1.87
CA ARG A 6 -2.80 15.26 -0.81
C ARG A 6 -2.45 13.89 -0.20
N PRO A 7 -3.40 13.11 0.34
CA PRO A 7 -3.14 11.75 0.84
C PRO A 7 -2.51 10.83 -0.21
N ILE A 8 -3.00 10.87 -1.45
CA ILE A 8 -2.49 10.05 -2.56
C ILE A 8 -1.02 10.40 -2.83
N GLY A 9 -0.72 11.70 -2.99
CA GLY A 9 0.62 12.19 -3.24
C GLY A 9 1.59 11.91 -2.09
N VAL A 10 1.12 12.05 -0.83
CA VAL A 10 1.92 11.71 0.36
C VAL A 10 2.23 10.23 0.39
N LEU A 11 1.24 9.36 0.18
CA LEU A 11 1.46 7.92 0.17
C LEU A 11 2.40 7.51 -0.96
N ALA A 12 2.17 8.02 -2.17
CA ALA A 12 3.06 7.76 -3.30
C ALA A 12 4.49 8.24 -3.03
N GLY A 13 4.63 9.44 -2.45
CA GLY A 13 5.92 10.01 -2.06
C GLY A 13 6.63 9.20 -0.99
N VAL A 14 5.92 8.70 0.03
CA VAL A 14 6.50 7.82 1.07
C VAL A 14 6.97 6.50 0.47
N LEU A 15 6.15 5.85 -0.34
CA LEU A 15 6.52 4.60 -1.01
C LEU A 15 7.72 4.77 -1.94
N PHE A 16 7.76 5.89 -2.67
CA PHE A 16 8.90 6.23 -3.51
C PHE A 16 10.15 6.55 -2.69
N ALA A 17 10.02 7.30 -1.58
CA ALA A 17 11.14 7.62 -0.70
C ALA A 17 11.80 6.35 -0.13
N VAL A 18 11.01 5.36 0.29
CA VAL A 18 11.53 4.05 0.72
C VAL A 18 12.36 3.41 -0.40
N ASN A 19 11.90 3.48 -1.65
CA ASN A 19 12.65 2.97 -2.80
C ASN A 19 13.97 3.71 -3.00
N VAL A 20 13.95 5.04 -2.95
CA VAL A 20 15.16 5.87 -3.11
C VAL A 20 16.17 5.55 -2.01
N VAL A 21 15.74 5.52 -0.75
CA VAL A 21 16.62 5.19 0.38
C VAL A 21 17.25 3.81 0.22
N ALA A 22 16.47 2.80 -0.16
CA ALA A 22 17.00 1.46 -0.41
C ALA A 22 18.06 1.46 -1.52
N ARG A 23 17.84 2.19 -2.61
CA ARG A 23 18.81 2.32 -3.71
C ARG A 23 20.10 3.03 -3.26
N LEU A 24 19.99 4.09 -2.47
CA LEU A 24 21.14 4.80 -1.94
C LEU A 24 21.94 3.91 -0.98
N VAL A 25 21.25 3.17 -0.10
CA VAL A 25 21.89 2.22 0.81
C VAL A 25 22.60 1.11 0.02
N ALA A 26 21.94 0.51 -0.97
CA ALA A 26 22.54 -0.51 -1.82
C ALA A 26 23.81 0.01 -2.55
N ARG A 27 23.77 1.25 -3.04
CA ARG A 27 24.89 1.86 -3.74
C ARG A 27 26.07 2.22 -2.82
N PHE A 28 25.79 2.87 -1.69
CA PHE A 28 26.85 3.49 -0.87
C PHE A 28 27.36 2.60 0.26
N ALA A 29 26.56 1.62 0.73
CA ALA A 29 26.95 0.77 1.86
C ALA A 29 27.53 -0.58 1.45
N PHE A 30 27.32 -1.03 0.20
CA PHE A 30 27.58 -2.42 -0.19
C PHE A 30 28.44 -2.59 -1.46
N ASP A 31 29.04 -1.53 -2.01
CA ASP A 31 30.12 -1.55 -3.03
C ASP A 31 29.99 -2.67 -4.08
N GLU A 32 28.89 -2.66 -4.82
CA GLU A 32 28.55 -3.61 -5.91
C GLU A 32 28.42 -5.09 -5.51
N ASP A 33 28.33 -5.45 -4.22
CA ASP A 33 27.99 -6.81 -3.80
C ASP A 33 26.55 -7.17 -4.24
N PRO A 34 26.38 -8.10 -5.20
CA PRO A 34 25.06 -8.45 -5.73
C PRO A 34 24.17 -9.11 -4.68
N VAL A 35 24.75 -9.85 -3.71
CA VAL A 35 23.97 -10.54 -2.67
C VAL A 35 23.40 -9.53 -1.68
N ALA A 36 24.17 -8.50 -1.33
CA ALA A 36 23.72 -7.44 -0.46
C ALA A 36 22.63 -6.59 -1.12
N ALA A 37 22.79 -6.25 -2.41
CA ALA A 37 21.80 -5.50 -3.18
C ALA A 37 20.44 -6.21 -3.25
N ASP A 38 20.43 -7.53 -3.43
CA ASP A 38 19.21 -8.35 -3.42
C ASP A 38 18.53 -8.34 -2.04
N ARG A 39 19.29 -8.47 -0.96
CA ARG A 39 18.75 -8.40 0.41
C ARG A 39 18.14 -7.04 0.72
N VAL A 40 18.79 -5.95 0.32
CA VAL A 40 18.26 -4.59 0.48
C VAL A 40 16.95 -4.43 -0.29
N SER A 41 16.88 -4.96 -1.51
CA SER A 41 15.64 -4.94 -2.32
C SER A 41 14.51 -5.75 -1.67
N LEU A 42 14.82 -6.91 -1.09
CA LEU A 42 13.84 -7.72 -0.34
C LEU A 42 13.31 -6.96 0.88
N VAL A 43 14.21 -6.38 1.70
CA VAL A 43 13.81 -5.58 2.87
C VAL A 43 12.95 -4.39 2.46
N MET A 44 13.31 -3.71 1.36
CA MET A 44 12.52 -2.61 0.80
C MET A 44 11.10 -3.06 0.44
N PHE A 45 10.93 -4.17 -0.29
CA PHE A 45 9.61 -4.69 -0.64
C PHE A 45 8.80 -5.09 0.60
N LEU A 46 9.46 -5.66 1.62
CA LEU A 46 8.83 -5.98 2.89
C LEU A 46 8.33 -4.72 3.61
N VAL A 47 9.15 -3.66 3.68
CA VAL A 47 8.76 -2.38 4.28
C VAL A 47 7.57 -1.75 3.54
N ILE A 48 7.60 -1.75 2.21
CA ILE A 48 6.47 -1.28 1.38
C ILE A 48 5.19 -2.08 1.70
N GLY A 49 5.30 -3.41 1.77
CA GLY A 49 4.19 -4.29 2.12
C GLY A 49 3.61 -3.98 3.50
N VAL A 50 4.46 -3.76 4.50
CA VAL A 50 4.05 -3.41 5.88
C VAL A 50 3.35 -2.05 5.93
N ILE A 51 3.87 -1.03 5.24
CA ILE A 51 3.24 0.29 5.16
C ILE A 51 1.83 0.15 4.57
N LEU A 52 1.70 -0.56 3.45
CA LEU A 52 0.41 -0.77 2.78
C LEU A 52 -0.55 -1.60 3.62
N ALA A 53 -0.06 -2.61 4.34
CA ALA A 53 -0.88 -3.38 5.28
C ALA A 53 -1.46 -2.48 6.37
N ALA A 54 -0.64 -1.63 6.99
CA ALA A 54 -1.07 -0.70 8.03
C ALA A 54 -2.07 0.35 7.52
N VAL A 55 -1.79 0.94 6.36
CA VAL A 55 -2.68 1.93 5.72
C VAL A 55 -4.02 1.27 5.38
N THR A 56 -3.99 0.12 4.72
CA THR A 56 -5.19 -0.62 4.31
C THR A 56 -6.02 -1.04 5.51
N PHE A 57 -5.37 -1.57 6.55
CA PHE A 57 -6.03 -1.94 7.80
C PHE A 57 -6.77 -0.75 8.43
N ASN A 58 -6.12 0.41 8.52
CA ASN A 58 -6.72 1.61 9.11
C ASN A 58 -7.87 2.17 8.25
N TRP A 59 -7.74 2.14 6.92
CA TRP A 59 -8.78 2.63 6.01
C TRP A 59 -9.99 1.70 5.92
N ALA A 60 -9.76 0.38 5.91
CA ALA A 60 -10.80 -0.63 5.93
C ALA A 60 -11.70 -0.54 7.18
N ARG A 61 -11.13 -0.09 8.32
CA ARG A 61 -11.90 0.16 9.56
C ARG A 61 -12.80 1.39 9.48
N ARG A 62 -12.39 2.42 8.74
CA ARG A 62 -13.05 3.75 8.74
C ARG A 62 -14.10 3.89 7.63
N SER A 63 -13.93 3.18 6.51
CA SER A 63 -14.76 3.41 5.33
C SER A 63 -14.80 2.22 4.37
N ALA A 64 -15.84 2.17 3.55
CA ALA A 64 -16.01 1.17 2.51
C ALA A 64 -14.89 1.24 1.45
N VAL A 65 -14.53 0.07 0.89
CA VAL A 65 -13.48 -0.09 -0.13
C VAL A 65 -13.71 0.81 -1.33
N SER A 66 -14.97 1.03 -1.76
CA SER A 66 -15.31 1.91 -2.88
C SER A 66 -14.84 3.36 -2.70
N ARG A 67 -14.58 3.79 -1.46
CA ARG A 67 -14.15 5.16 -1.15
C ARG A 67 -12.64 5.35 -1.14
N TRP A 68 -11.86 4.28 -0.94
CA TRP A 68 -10.40 4.38 -0.79
C TRP A 68 -9.60 3.48 -1.73
N GLY A 69 -10.21 2.46 -2.33
CA GLY A 69 -9.52 1.52 -3.21
C GLY A 69 -8.94 2.17 -4.46
N GLY A 70 -9.68 3.09 -5.08
CA GLY A 70 -9.20 3.87 -6.23
C GLY A 70 -8.02 4.78 -5.88
N ASP A 71 -8.12 5.49 -4.75
CA ASP A 71 -7.05 6.36 -4.25
C ASP A 71 -5.77 5.57 -3.93
N LEU A 72 -5.92 4.37 -3.34
CA LEU A 72 -4.82 3.47 -3.06
C LEU A 72 -4.16 2.93 -4.33
N ALA A 73 -4.97 2.51 -5.31
CA ALA A 73 -4.49 2.04 -6.60
C ALA A 73 -3.74 3.15 -7.36
N ALA A 74 -4.25 4.39 -7.33
CA ALA A 74 -3.60 5.55 -7.92
C ALA A 74 -2.26 5.86 -7.23
N ALA A 75 -2.20 5.82 -5.90
CA ALA A 75 -0.97 6.05 -5.14
C ALA A 75 0.10 4.98 -5.43
N VAL A 76 -0.30 3.70 -5.43
CA VAL A 76 0.60 2.58 -5.76
C VAL A 76 1.08 2.66 -7.20
N GLY A 77 0.19 2.94 -8.15
CA GLY A 77 0.55 3.12 -9.56
C GLY A 77 1.53 4.27 -9.77
N ALA A 78 1.28 5.42 -9.15
CA ALA A 78 2.18 6.56 -9.21
C ALA A 78 3.56 6.24 -8.59
N ALA A 79 3.58 5.62 -7.41
CA ALA A 79 4.82 5.23 -6.75
C ALA A 79 5.62 4.20 -7.55
N MET A 80 4.94 3.25 -8.19
CA MET A 80 5.55 2.27 -9.08
C MET A 80 6.19 2.93 -10.31
N LEU A 81 5.47 3.85 -10.97
CA LEU A 81 6.00 4.60 -12.11
C LEU A 81 7.24 5.40 -11.72
N LEU A 82 7.19 6.12 -10.58
CA LEU A 82 8.36 6.84 -10.08
C LEU A 82 9.51 5.88 -9.75
N THR A 83 9.23 4.75 -9.11
CA THR A 83 10.23 3.75 -8.72
C THR A 83 10.97 3.17 -9.91
N VAL A 84 10.25 2.88 -10.99
CA VAL A 84 10.79 2.19 -12.17
C VAL A 84 11.45 3.19 -13.13
N LEU A 85 10.86 4.38 -13.32
CA LEU A 85 11.36 5.37 -14.28
C LEU A 85 12.33 6.37 -13.67
N VAL A 86 12.06 6.86 -12.47
CA VAL A 86 12.84 7.92 -11.81
C VAL A 86 13.89 7.34 -10.86
N GLY A 87 13.55 6.27 -10.14
CA GLY A 87 14.45 5.61 -9.18
C GLY A 87 15.85 5.29 -9.72
N PRO A 88 15.99 4.69 -10.92
CA PRO A 88 17.31 4.42 -11.52
C PRO A 88 18.12 5.69 -11.81
N LEU A 89 17.45 6.76 -12.26
CA LEU A 89 18.10 8.03 -12.61
C LEU A 89 18.74 8.71 -11.40
N LEU A 90 18.16 8.55 -10.21
CA LEU A 90 18.70 9.10 -8.96
C LEU A 90 20.02 8.45 -8.52
N VAL A 91 20.29 7.26 -9.04
CA VAL A 91 21.58 6.57 -8.87
C VAL A 91 22.35 6.51 -10.18
N GLY A 92 22.12 7.45 -11.11
CA GLY A 92 22.90 7.58 -12.34
C GLY A 92 22.79 6.40 -13.31
N ASN A 93 21.80 5.52 -13.13
CA ASN A 93 21.55 4.35 -13.97
C ASN A 93 20.41 4.63 -14.95
N ASN A 94 20.47 4.01 -16.13
CA ASN A 94 19.35 4.04 -17.09
C ASN A 94 18.26 3.04 -16.64
N PRO A 95 16.97 3.42 -16.63
CA PRO A 95 15.87 2.52 -16.25
C PRO A 95 15.74 1.25 -17.10
N PHE A 96 16.35 1.24 -18.30
CA PHE A 96 16.36 0.11 -19.21
C PHE A 96 17.73 -0.59 -19.30
N ALA A 97 18.69 -0.24 -18.44
CA ALA A 97 20.07 -0.76 -18.50
C ALA A 97 20.13 -2.30 -18.39
N GLY A 98 19.26 -2.91 -17.58
CA GLY A 98 19.17 -4.37 -17.43
C GLY A 98 18.29 -5.06 -18.48
N GLY A 99 17.85 -4.35 -19.52
CA GLY A 99 16.93 -4.86 -20.55
C GLY A 99 15.47 -4.96 -20.12
N ALA A 100 14.59 -5.32 -21.06
CA ALA A 100 13.14 -5.36 -20.83
C ALA A 100 12.73 -6.40 -19.76
N GLY A 101 13.43 -7.53 -19.68
CA GLY A 101 13.12 -8.59 -18.70
C GLY A 101 13.24 -8.10 -17.26
N THR A 102 14.32 -7.39 -16.92
CA THR A 102 14.52 -6.86 -15.56
C THR A 102 13.54 -5.74 -15.23
N PHE A 103 13.23 -4.88 -16.21
CA PHE A 103 12.21 -3.84 -16.08
C PHE A 103 10.83 -4.41 -15.71
N PHE A 104 10.35 -5.40 -16.47
CA PHE A 104 9.06 -6.03 -16.19
C PHE A 104 9.08 -6.89 -14.93
N ALA A 105 10.20 -7.55 -14.61
CA ALA A 105 10.36 -8.26 -13.35
C ALA A 105 10.24 -7.31 -12.15
N GLN A 106 10.82 -6.11 -12.23
CA GLN A 106 10.71 -5.10 -11.17
C GLN A 106 9.26 -4.62 -10.99
N ILE A 107 8.53 -4.40 -12.09
CA ILE A 107 7.08 -4.09 -12.04
C ILE A 107 6.33 -5.23 -11.35
N GLY A 108 6.57 -6.48 -11.77
CA GLY A 108 5.92 -7.66 -11.19
C GLY A 108 6.17 -7.81 -9.70
N LEU A 109 7.42 -7.66 -9.26
CA LEU A 109 7.79 -7.72 -7.83
C LEU A 109 7.14 -6.58 -7.03
N TYR A 110 7.09 -5.37 -7.58
CA TYR A 110 6.44 -4.25 -6.93
C TYR A 110 4.93 -4.48 -6.78
N LEU A 111 4.26 -4.97 -7.82
CA LEU A 111 2.84 -5.32 -7.78
C LEU A 111 2.56 -6.47 -6.81
N LEU A 112 3.44 -7.48 -6.76
CA LEU A 112 3.31 -8.60 -5.83
C LEU A 112 3.44 -8.12 -4.38
N ALA A 113 4.47 -7.34 -4.07
CA ALA A 113 4.70 -6.83 -2.72
C ALA A 113 3.57 -5.89 -2.26
N THR A 114 3.15 -4.98 -3.14
CA THR A 114 2.08 -4.03 -2.82
C THR A 114 0.73 -4.73 -2.71
N GLY A 115 0.40 -5.64 -3.64
CA GLY A 115 -0.80 -6.47 -3.58
C GLY A 115 -0.86 -7.33 -2.32
N ALA A 116 0.24 -7.99 -1.96
CA ALA A 116 0.35 -8.78 -0.74
C ALA A 116 0.11 -7.92 0.51
N GLY A 117 0.77 -6.77 0.63
CA GLY A 117 0.58 -5.85 1.75
C GLY A 117 -0.87 -5.37 1.90
N ILE A 118 -1.50 -4.95 0.80
CA ILE A 118 -2.90 -4.51 0.79
C ILE A 118 -3.83 -5.64 1.22
N LEU A 119 -3.68 -6.83 0.62
CA LEU A 119 -4.50 -8.00 0.96
C LEU A 119 -4.33 -8.38 2.42
N THR A 120 -3.10 -8.43 2.94
CA THR A 120 -2.84 -8.74 4.34
C THR A 120 -3.52 -7.73 5.28
N GLY A 121 -3.37 -6.43 5.04
CA GLY A 121 -4.03 -5.40 5.85
C GLY A 121 -5.56 -5.51 5.86
N TYR A 122 -6.14 -5.77 4.68
CA TYR A 122 -7.59 -5.94 4.53
C TYR A 122 -8.10 -7.23 5.20
N LEU A 123 -7.38 -8.35 5.02
CA LEU A 123 -7.73 -9.63 5.63
C LEU A 123 -7.63 -9.57 7.15
N ILE A 124 -6.62 -8.91 7.72
CA ILE A 124 -6.52 -8.70 9.17
C ILE A 124 -7.72 -7.90 9.69
N ALA A 125 -8.11 -6.81 9.01
CA ALA A 125 -9.28 -6.03 9.40
C ALA A 125 -10.57 -6.86 9.36
N THR A 126 -10.70 -7.71 8.34
CA THR A 126 -11.86 -8.58 8.15
C THR A 126 -11.90 -9.72 9.17
N ALA A 127 -10.76 -10.37 9.42
CA ALA A 127 -10.64 -11.48 10.37
C ALA A 127 -10.92 -11.02 11.81
N LEU A 128 -10.53 -9.80 12.17
CA LEU A 128 -10.87 -9.18 13.46
C LEU A 128 -12.31 -8.62 13.50
N GLY A 129 -13.05 -8.66 12.37
CA GLY A 129 -14.39 -8.11 12.25
C GLY A 129 -14.48 -6.60 12.48
N VAL A 130 -13.35 -5.90 12.39
CA VAL A 130 -13.26 -4.44 12.61
C VAL A 130 -13.42 -3.65 11.32
N ASP A 131 -13.51 -4.33 10.17
CA ASP A 131 -13.77 -3.71 8.89
C ASP A 131 -15.18 -3.09 8.84
N TYR A 132 -15.31 -2.08 7.99
CA TYR A 132 -16.52 -1.29 7.85
C TYR A 132 -17.75 -2.16 7.51
N ARG A 133 -17.60 -3.20 6.70
CA ARG A 133 -18.71 -4.04 6.25
C ARG A 133 -19.19 -4.96 7.38
N SER A 134 -18.28 -5.60 8.11
CA SER A 134 -18.62 -6.42 9.27
C SER A 134 -19.33 -5.60 10.35
N GLN A 135 -18.85 -4.38 10.61
CA GLN A 135 -19.48 -3.48 11.58
C GLN A 135 -20.87 -2.99 11.14
N GLN A 136 -21.07 -2.72 9.84
CA GLN A 136 -22.39 -2.40 9.32
C GLN A 136 -23.38 -3.57 9.48
N LEU A 137 -22.96 -4.78 9.14
CA LEU A 137 -23.78 -5.99 9.27
C LEU A 137 -24.15 -6.26 10.73
N LYS A 138 -23.19 -6.10 11.65
CA LYS A 138 -23.42 -6.21 13.10
C LYS A 138 -24.49 -5.21 13.57
N ARG A 139 -24.35 -3.93 13.20
CA ARG A 139 -25.35 -2.89 13.56
C ARG A 139 -26.73 -3.19 12.99
N TYR A 140 -26.80 -3.70 11.77
CA TYR A 140 -28.08 -4.07 11.15
C TYR A 140 -28.75 -5.22 11.91
N ALA A 141 -27.98 -6.23 12.33
CA ALA A 141 -28.47 -7.32 13.16
C ALA A 141 -28.92 -6.87 14.56
N GLU A 142 -28.20 -5.94 15.18
CA GLU A 142 -28.57 -5.34 16.47
C GLU A 142 -29.87 -4.53 16.36
N VAL A 143 -30.04 -3.73 15.29
CA VAL A 143 -31.28 -2.96 15.06
C VAL A 143 -32.46 -3.88 14.80
N LYS A 144 -32.27 -4.97 14.04
CA LYS A 144 -33.35 -5.92 13.73
C LYS A 144 -33.73 -6.80 14.93
N SER A 145 -32.80 -7.06 15.85
CA SER A 145 -33.05 -7.82 17.09
C SER A 145 -33.53 -6.93 18.25
N ALA A 146 -33.30 -5.62 18.18
CA ALA A 146 -33.80 -4.67 19.17
C ALA A 146 -35.33 -4.62 19.16
N LYS A 147 -35.94 -4.95 20.32
CA LYS A 147 -37.39 -4.92 20.53
C LYS A 147 -37.91 -3.49 20.28
N PRO A 148 -39.00 -3.29 19.52
CA PRO A 148 -39.54 -1.96 19.26
C PRO A 148 -39.88 -1.27 20.59
N ARG A 149 -39.25 -0.12 20.84
CA ARG A 149 -39.54 0.70 22.03
C ARG A 149 -40.97 1.22 21.91
N ARG A 150 -41.83 0.85 22.87
CA ARG A 150 -43.22 1.35 22.93
C ARG A 150 -43.18 2.88 23.02
N PRO A 151 -43.91 3.61 22.16
CA PRO A 151 -44.01 5.06 22.28
C PRO A 151 -44.68 5.38 23.62
N VAL A 152 -43.98 6.14 24.47
CA VAL A 152 -44.55 6.68 25.71
C VAL A 152 -45.47 7.82 25.31
N ARG A 153 -46.78 7.62 25.47
CA ARG A 153 -47.79 8.65 25.26
C ARG A 153 -47.71 9.61 26.45
N ARG A 154 -47.43 10.90 26.19
CA ARG A 154 -47.57 11.98 27.17
C ARG A 154 -49.03 12.37 27.30
#